data_AF-A0A7V3RSL7-F1
#
_entry.id   AF-A0A7V3RSL7-F1
#
_cell.length_a   1.000
_cell.length_b   1.000
_cell.length_c   1.000
_cell.angle_alpha   90.00
_cell.angle_beta   90.00
_cell.angle_gamma   90.00
#
_symmetry.space_group_name_H-M   'P 1'
#
loop_
_entity.id
_entity.type
_entity.pdbx_description
1 polymer ?
#
loop_
_entity_poly.entity_id
_entity_poly.type
_entity_poly.pdbx_seq_one_letter_code
_entity_poly.pdbx_strand_id
1 'polypeptide(L)'
;MLRRLAVKNFKSLLDVTVEFPRLAVFFGPNAAGKSNLLEAVQILSRIGTSRTLSDALSKPIRGYPVEAFTFPEGGLPAMLSQKTACFALEADLGIGKDRYSYRVGVAIQPQSGNLTVNDEYLTALSRRGEPKGNPSIERVENQLRVRRKSKPAHPRQEPLGLNHTLLSDQRFSGVDYRDIERSRAELERWRIHYLDPRVAMRSAKSPADVRDIGVLGEDIAPFLYRLRGEDEKRFAAVKRTLRSLIPSVEDLTVDLDERRGTLDIQVRQYGSDFSSRIISEGTLRVLALCAIGANPWGGSLVAFEEPENGVHPRRLELIARLLTSLA
;
A
#
# COMPACT_ATOMS: atom_id res chain seq x y z
N MET A 1 0.91 4.68 11.81
CA MET A 1 -0.46 5.10 11.48
C MET A 1 -0.42 6.42 10.73
N LEU A 2 -1.01 6.46 9.53
CA LEU A 2 -1.23 7.70 8.76
C LEU A 2 -2.23 8.61 9.48
N ARG A 3 -1.93 9.90 9.60
CA ARG A 3 -2.80 10.90 10.26
C ARG A 3 -3.29 11.98 9.30
N ARG A 4 -2.45 12.37 8.35
CA ARG A 4 -2.76 13.37 7.32
C ARG A 4 -2.06 12.97 6.04
N LEU A 5 -2.72 13.17 4.91
CA LEU A 5 -2.11 13.11 3.59
C LEU A 5 -2.45 14.41 2.85
N ALA A 6 -1.44 15.09 2.32
CA ALA A 6 -1.59 16.16 1.36
C ALA A 6 -1.00 15.72 0.01
N VAL A 7 -1.74 16.01 -1.06
CA VAL A 7 -1.46 15.56 -2.42
C VAL A 7 -1.53 16.76 -3.35
N LYS A 8 -0.49 16.96 -4.17
CA LYS A 8 -0.46 18.02 -5.19
C LYS A 8 -0.09 17.47 -6.55
N ASN A 9 -0.85 17.86 -7.57
CA ASN A 9 -0.65 17.53 -8.98
C ASN A 9 -0.49 16.02 -9.28
N PHE A 10 -1.20 15.17 -8.53
CA PHE A 10 -1.17 13.72 -8.71
C PHE A 10 -2.48 13.24 -9.33
N LYS A 11 -2.44 12.72 -10.56
CA LYS A 11 -3.62 12.32 -11.33
C LYS A 11 -4.70 13.42 -11.30
N SER A 12 -5.91 13.10 -10.83
CA SER A 12 -7.00 14.07 -10.70
C SER A 12 -6.94 14.94 -9.44
N LEU A 13 -5.93 14.77 -8.58
CA LEU A 13 -5.80 15.48 -7.29
C LEU A 13 -4.86 16.68 -7.47
N LEU A 14 -5.44 17.87 -7.63
CA LEU A 14 -4.71 19.12 -7.85
C LEU A 14 -4.05 19.64 -6.57
N ASP A 15 -4.83 19.85 -5.51
CA ASP A 15 -4.37 20.24 -4.18
C ASP A 15 -5.41 19.72 -3.17
N VAL A 16 -5.14 18.57 -2.56
CA VAL A 16 -6.07 17.88 -1.67
C VAL A 16 -5.37 17.54 -0.38
N THR A 17 -5.99 17.88 0.75
CA THR A 17 -5.53 17.47 2.09
C THR A 17 -6.63 16.72 2.80
N VAL A 18 -6.29 15.56 3.37
CA VAL A 18 -7.21 14.69 4.11
C VAL A 18 -6.60 14.33 5.45
N GLU A 19 -7.39 14.46 6.52
CA GLU A 19 -7.07 13.91 7.83
C GLU A 19 -7.68 12.53 8.02
N PHE A 20 -6.93 11.62 8.62
CA PHE A 20 -7.30 10.22 8.80
C PHE A 20 -7.58 9.93 10.27
N PRO A 21 -8.85 9.67 10.64
CA PRO A 21 -9.17 8.96 11.88
C PRO A 21 -8.70 7.50 11.80
N ARG A 22 -8.93 6.71 12.86
CA ARG A 22 -8.59 5.27 12.87
C ARG A 22 -9.30 4.49 11.75
N LEU A 23 -10.56 4.83 11.49
CA LEU A 23 -11.36 4.27 10.40
C LEU A 23 -11.87 5.42 9.53
N ALA A 24 -11.44 5.46 8.28
CA ALA A 24 -11.89 6.42 7.29
C ALA A 24 -12.67 5.71 6.18
N VAL A 25 -13.85 6.23 5.83
CA VAL A 25 -14.68 5.73 4.73
C VAL A 25 -14.89 6.88 3.74
N PHE A 26 -14.44 6.68 2.50
CA PHE A 26 -14.60 7.65 1.42
C PHE A 26 -15.78 7.27 0.55
N PHE A 27 -16.81 8.09 0.53
CA PHE A 27 -17.99 7.93 -0.32
C PHE A 27 -18.22 9.19 -1.15
N GLY A 28 -18.85 9.04 -2.32
CA GLY A 28 -19.09 10.14 -3.25
C GLY A 28 -19.23 9.64 -4.68
N PRO A 29 -19.55 10.53 -5.65
CA PRO A 29 -19.78 10.13 -7.03
C PRO A 29 -18.54 9.52 -7.69
N ASN A 30 -18.76 8.81 -8.80
CA ASN A 30 -17.68 8.32 -9.65
C ASN A 30 -16.83 9.49 -10.15
N ALA A 31 -15.54 9.25 -10.39
CA ALA A 31 -14.56 10.27 -10.81
C ALA A 31 -14.28 11.41 -9.80
N ALA A 32 -14.80 11.35 -8.57
CA ALA A 32 -14.48 12.34 -7.52
C ALA A 32 -13.04 12.27 -6.96
N GLY A 33 -12.19 11.38 -7.48
CA GLY A 33 -10.79 11.23 -7.05
C GLY A 33 -10.54 10.24 -5.90
N LYS A 34 -11.57 9.53 -5.40
CA LYS A 34 -11.44 8.54 -4.30
C LYS A 34 -10.39 7.46 -4.60
N SER A 35 -10.45 6.87 -5.78
CA SER A 35 -9.50 5.86 -6.25
C SER A 35 -8.08 6.40 -6.38
N ASN A 36 -7.93 7.68 -6.77
CA ASN A 36 -6.63 8.34 -6.88
C ASN A 36 -6.07 8.70 -5.50
N LEU A 37 -6.92 8.98 -4.51
CA LEU A 37 -6.48 9.21 -3.13
C LEU A 37 -5.89 7.93 -2.53
N LEU A 38 -6.55 6.79 -2.74
CA LEU A 38 -6.05 5.49 -2.32
C LEU A 38 -4.71 5.14 -3.01
N GLU A 39 -4.61 5.44 -4.30
CA GLU A 39 -3.39 5.22 -5.08
C GLU A 39 -2.25 6.16 -4.66
N ALA A 40 -2.55 7.39 -4.22
CA ALA A 40 -1.56 8.30 -3.65
C ALA A 40 -0.96 7.75 -2.35
N VAL A 41 -1.76 7.11 -1.49
CA VAL A 41 -1.28 6.39 -0.30
C VAL A 41 -0.36 5.24 -0.71
N GLN A 42 -0.76 4.46 -1.73
CA GLN A 42 0.04 3.34 -2.23
C GLN A 42 1.38 3.80 -2.83
N ILE A 43 1.36 4.85 -3.64
CA ILE A 43 2.56 5.41 -4.27
C ILE A 43 3.50 6.00 -3.23
N LEU A 44 2.98 6.69 -2.21
CA LEU A 44 3.83 7.19 -1.13
C LEU A 44 4.56 6.06 -0.42
N SER A 45 3.86 4.97 -0.11
CA SER A 45 4.46 3.76 0.45
C SER A 45 5.55 3.20 -0.47
N ARG A 46 5.24 3.00 -1.77
CA ARG A 46 6.18 2.44 -2.74
C ARG A 46 7.38 3.33 -3.00
N ILE A 47 7.22 4.65 -3.09
CA ILE A 47 8.33 5.61 -3.28
C ILE A 47 9.29 5.57 -2.08
N GLY A 48 8.74 5.41 -0.87
CA GLY A 48 9.53 5.32 0.35
C GLY A 48 10.23 3.97 0.57
N THR A 49 9.91 2.93 -0.20
CA THR A 49 10.43 1.56 0.04
C THR A 49 11.03 0.87 -1.18
N SER A 50 10.77 1.36 -2.39
CA SER A 50 11.30 0.78 -3.63
C SER A 50 12.71 1.27 -3.92
N ARG A 51 13.48 0.45 -4.64
CA ARG A 51 14.85 0.78 -5.05
C ARG A 51 14.92 1.96 -6.02
N THR A 52 13.90 2.11 -6.86
CA THR A 52 13.81 3.21 -7.84
C THR A 52 12.39 3.75 -7.93
N LEU A 53 12.24 4.98 -8.41
CA LEU A 53 10.97 5.60 -8.76
C LEU A 53 10.25 4.83 -9.87
N SER A 54 11.00 4.25 -10.82
CA SER A 54 10.43 3.40 -11.87
C SER A 54 9.72 2.18 -11.28
N ASP A 55 10.37 1.48 -10.33
CA ASP A 55 9.76 0.36 -9.62
C ASP A 55 8.55 0.83 -8.80
N ALA A 56 8.65 1.99 -8.14
CA ALA A 56 7.57 2.53 -7.33
C ALA A 56 6.31 2.85 -8.15
N LEU A 57 6.45 3.39 -9.36
CA LEU A 57 5.35 3.74 -10.27
C LEU A 57 4.94 2.59 -11.20
N SER A 58 5.64 1.45 -11.16
CA SER A 58 5.25 0.25 -11.92
C SER A 58 4.00 -0.43 -11.35
N LYS A 59 3.58 -1.55 -11.97
CA LYS A 59 2.45 -2.36 -11.47
C LYS A 59 2.61 -2.63 -9.96
N PRO A 60 1.52 -2.53 -9.19
CA PRO A 60 0.11 -2.47 -9.60
C PRO A 60 -0.48 -1.06 -9.73
N ILE A 61 0.35 0.00 -9.78
CA ILE A 61 -0.14 1.35 -10.06
C ILE A 61 -0.79 1.38 -11.45
N ARG A 62 -1.95 2.04 -11.56
CA ARG A 62 -2.71 2.13 -12.80
C ARG A 62 -2.06 3.15 -13.74
N GLY A 63 -1.88 2.73 -14.98
CA GLY A 63 -1.36 3.59 -16.04
C GLY A 63 0.16 3.58 -16.16
N TYR A 64 0.66 4.38 -17.09
CA TYR A 64 2.09 4.64 -17.27
C TYR A 64 2.58 5.70 -16.28
N PRO A 65 3.90 5.78 -16.00
CA PRO A 65 4.44 6.76 -15.06
C PRO A 65 4.05 8.22 -15.34
N VAL A 66 3.95 8.62 -16.61
CA VAL A 66 3.51 9.98 -17.00
C VAL A 66 2.06 10.26 -16.60
N GLU A 67 1.22 9.23 -16.49
CA GLU A 67 -0.20 9.31 -16.12
C GLU A 67 -0.41 9.41 -14.61
N ALA A 68 0.66 9.31 -13.80
CA ALA A 68 0.64 9.63 -12.38
C ALA A 68 0.56 11.14 -12.11
N PHE A 69 0.91 11.97 -13.10
CA PHE A 69 0.93 13.43 -13.00
C PHE A 69 -0.39 14.01 -13.48
N THR A 70 -0.82 15.12 -12.89
CA THR A 70 -1.98 15.85 -13.39
C THR A 70 -1.72 16.36 -14.80
N PHE A 71 -2.61 16.03 -15.73
CA PHE A 71 -2.54 16.53 -17.09
C PHE A 71 -2.91 18.02 -17.18
N PRO A 72 -2.17 18.81 -17.97
CA PRO A 72 -2.56 20.16 -18.31
C PRO A 72 -3.80 20.15 -19.21
N GLU A 73 -4.33 21.36 -19.48
CA GLU A 73 -5.31 21.54 -20.55
C GLU A 73 -4.75 21.02 -21.88
N GLY A 74 -5.53 20.21 -22.60
CA GLY A 74 -5.08 19.48 -23.78
C GLY A 74 -4.60 18.04 -23.51
N GLY A 75 -4.61 17.58 -22.26
CA GLY A 75 -4.43 16.17 -21.91
C GLY A 75 -3.00 15.65 -22.15
N LEU A 76 -2.89 14.38 -22.54
CA LEU A 76 -1.60 13.72 -22.76
C LEU A 76 -0.72 14.40 -23.84
N PRO A 77 -1.24 14.85 -25.00
CA PRO A 77 -0.43 15.57 -25.99
C PRO A 77 0.23 16.84 -25.41
N ALA A 78 -0.51 17.60 -24.61
CA ALA A 78 0.01 18.78 -23.93
C ALA A 78 1.03 18.40 -22.85
N MET A 79 0.79 17.33 -22.08
CA MET A 79 1.76 16.77 -21.12
C MET A 79 3.08 16.38 -21.81
N LEU A 80 3.04 15.66 -22.93
CA LEU A 80 4.22 15.23 -23.67
C LEU A 80 5.03 16.39 -24.29
N SER A 81 4.41 17.56 -24.43
CA SER A 81 5.06 18.78 -24.90
C SER A 81 5.75 19.58 -23.78
N GLN A 82 5.49 19.24 -22.51
CA GLN A 82 6.15 19.89 -21.38
C GLN A 82 7.59 19.38 -21.22
N LYS A 83 8.49 20.27 -20.78
CA LYS A 83 9.87 19.89 -20.41
C LYS A 83 9.91 19.05 -19.14
N THR A 84 9.07 19.39 -18.17
CA THR A 84 8.99 18.74 -16.86
C THR A 84 7.57 18.82 -16.33
N ALA A 85 7.11 17.77 -15.66
CA ALA A 85 5.92 17.78 -14.81
C ALA A 85 6.28 17.27 -13.41
N CYS A 86 5.56 17.73 -12.38
CA CYS A 86 5.86 17.42 -10.99
C CYS A 86 4.59 17.09 -10.20
N PHE A 87 4.69 16.14 -9.28
CA PHE A 87 3.70 15.94 -8.20
C PHE A 87 4.40 15.92 -6.85
N ALA A 88 3.64 16.18 -5.77
CA ALA A 88 4.14 16.10 -4.41
C ALA A 88 3.15 15.38 -3.50
N LEU A 89 3.70 14.59 -2.58
CA LEU A 89 2.97 13.87 -1.54
C LEU A 89 3.58 14.22 -0.19
N GLU A 90 2.74 14.54 0.79
CA GLU A 90 3.14 14.80 2.17
C GLU A 90 2.25 13.98 3.10
N ALA A 91 2.84 13.30 4.08
CA ALA A 91 2.12 12.56 5.09
C ALA A 91 2.64 12.82 6.49
N ASP A 92 1.69 12.98 7.41
CA ASP A 92 1.99 12.97 8.84
C ASP A 92 1.75 11.55 9.39
N LEU A 93 2.80 11.00 9.99
CA LEU A 93 2.87 9.63 10.48
C LEU A 93 2.91 9.64 12.01
N GLY A 94 2.08 8.80 12.64
CA GLY A 94 2.19 8.46 14.06
C GLY A 94 2.82 7.08 14.24
N ILE A 95 3.99 7.01 14.89
CA ILE A 95 4.76 5.78 15.08
C ILE A 95 5.03 5.59 16.59
N GLY A 96 4.19 4.80 17.24
CA GLY A 96 4.21 4.68 18.71
C GLY A 96 3.93 6.03 19.38
N LYS A 97 4.90 6.54 20.15
CA LYS A 97 4.81 7.88 20.80
C LYS A 97 5.36 9.01 19.92
N ASP A 98 6.08 8.66 18.86
CA ASP A 98 6.74 9.61 17.97
C ASP A 98 5.80 10.01 16.82
N ARG A 99 6.01 11.21 16.27
CA ARG A 99 5.30 11.71 15.09
C ARG A 99 6.31 12.23 14.09
N TYR A 100 6.01 12.07 12.80
CA TYR A 100 6.87 12.49 11.71
C TYR A 100 6.04 13.16 10.61
N SER A 101 6.63 14.13 9.92
CA SER A 101 6.12 14.62 8.64
C SER A 101 7.11 14.26 7.55
N TYR A 102 6.65 13.53 6.54
CA TYR A 102 7.43 13.13 5.39
C TYR A 102 6.80 13.72 4.13
N ARG A 103 7.62 14.39 3.31
CA ARG A 103 7.21 14.99 2.04
C ARG A 103 8.20 14.59 0.95
N VAL A 104 7.67 14.28 -0.22
CA VAL A 104 8.45 13.95 -1.41
C VAL A 104 7.84 14.64 -2.63
N GLY A 105 8.70 15.25 -3.42
CA GLY A 105 8.42 15.78 -4.75
C GLY A 105 9.06 14.90 -5.81
N VAL A 106 8.27 14.48 -6.79
CA VAL A 106 8.73 13.70 -7.94
C VAL A 106 8.53 14.52 -9.19
N ALA A 107 9.55 14.54 -10.04
CA ALA A 107 9.50 15.13 -11.37
C ALA A 107 9.65 14.05 -12.44
N ILE A 108 9.01 14.28 -13.60
CA ILE A 108 9.21 13.50 -14.82
C ILE A 108 9.60 14.43 -15.96
N GLN A 109 10.47 13.96 -16.85
CA GLN A 109 10.61 14.50 -18.21
C GLN A 109 9.68 13.71 -19.14
N PRO A 110 8.52 14.26 -19.57
CA PRO A 110 7.48 13.48 -20.25
C PRO A 110 7.95 12.76 -21.51
N GLN A 111 8.84 13.37 -22.30
CA GLN A 111 9.33 12.78 -23.55
C GLN A 111 10.23 11.55 -23.34
N SER A 112 11.05 11.56 -22.28
CA SER A 112 12.00 10.46 -22.00
C SER A 112 11.47 9.47 -20.96
N GLY A 113 10.44 9.86 -20.20
CA GLY A 113 9.97 9.12 -19.02
C GLY A 113 10.93 9.15 -17.83
N ASN A 114 11.99 9.98 -17.88
CA ASN A 114 12.99 10.05 -16.82
C ASN A 114 12.36 10.61 -15.53
N LEU A 115 12.35 9.80 -14.46
CA LEU A 115 11.80 10.13 -13.15
C LEU A 115 12.92 10.54 -12.20
N THR A 116 12.70 11.62 -11.45
CA THR A 116 13.66 12.15 -10.49
C THR A 116 13.00 12.70 -9.23
N VAL A 117 13.72 12.66 -8.10
CA VAL A 117 13.34 13.35 -6.87
C VAL A 117 13.78 14.80 -6.97
N ASN A 118 12.82 15.72 -6.97
CA ASN A 118 13.08 17.16 -7.03
C ASN A 118 12.94 17.87 -5.66
N ASP A 119 12.42 17.15 -4.66
CA ASP A 119 12.35 17.60 -3.28
C ASP A 119 12.10 16.40 -2.36
N GLU A 120 12.68 16.44 -1.16
CA GLU A 120 12.42 15.47 -0.11
C GLU A 120 12.62 16.12 1.25
N TYR A 121 11.74 15.81 2.19
CA TYR A 121 11.76 16.36 3.53
C TYR A 121 11.25 15.36 4.55
N LEU A 122 11.98 15.20 5.65
CA LEU A 122 11.55 14.37 6.77
C LEU A 122 11.91 15.08 8.07
N THR A 123 10.92 15.26 8.95
CA THR A 123 11.16 15.82 10.29
C THR A 123 10.34 15.09 11.35
N ALA A 124 10.85 15.08 12.58
CA ALA A 124 10.06 14.68 13.74
C ALA A 124 9.10 15.83 14.11
N LEU A 125 7.92 15.50 14.61
CA LEU A 125 6.91 16.47 15.01
C LEU A 125 6.72 16.50 16.53
N SER A 126 6.41 17.68 17.07
CA SER A 126 5.96 17.88 18.44
C SER A 126 4.52 17.36 18.62
N ARG A 127 4.03 17.35 19.88
CA ARG A 127 2.62 17.01 20.15
C ARG A 127 1.64 17.97 19.47
N ARG A 128 2.06 19.21 19.22
CA ARG A 128 1.29 20.26 18.55
C ARG A 128 1.36 20.18 17.01
N GLY A 129 2.16 19.26 16.46
CA GLY A 129 2.33 19.11 15.00
C GLY A 129 3.42 20.00 14.39
N GLU A 130 4.23 20.66 15.22
CA GLU A 130 5.33 21.52 14.75
C GLU A 130 6.63 20.72 14.58
N PRO A 131 7.49 21.06 13.59
CA PRO A 131 8.81 20.45 13.45
C PRO A 131 9.64 20.52 14.74
N LYS A 132 10.17 19.39 15.17
CA LYS A 132 10.98 19.25 16.38
C LYS A 132 12.45 19.11 16.02
N GLY A 133 13.18 20.23 16.13
CA GLY A 133 14.61 20.28 15.81
C GLY A 133 14.87 20.31 14.30
N ASN A 134 16.10 19.97 13.91
CA ASN A 134 16.49 19.96 12.50
C ASN A 134 15.88 18.77 11.75
N PRO A 135 15.44 18.95 10.49
CA PRO A 135 14.94 17.85 9.66
C PRO A 135 15.99 16.75 9.48
N SER A 136 15.55 15.49 9.46
CA SER A 136 16.39 14.35 9.12
C SER A 136 16.77 14.34 7.64
N ILE A 137 15.84 14.77 6.79
CA ILE A 137 16.05 14.99 5.35
C ILE A 137 15.52 16.38 5.01
N GLU A 138 16.28 17.16 4.25
CA GLU A 138 15.82 18.44 3.70
C GLU A 138 16.50 18.73 2.35
N ARG A 139 15.82 19.45 1.48
CA ARG A 139 16.46 20.09 0.33
C ARG A 139 17.17 21.37 0.75
N VAL A 140 18.43 21.53 0.34
CA VAL A 140 19.20 22.77 0.46
C VAL A 140 19.77 23.11 -0.90
N GLU A 141 19.32 24.22 -1.48
CA GLU A 141 19.67 24.63 -2.85
C GLU A 141 19.42 23.51 -3.88
N ASN A 142 20.48 22.95 -4.46
CA ASN A 142 20.46 21.89 -5.47
C ASN A 142 20.91 20.52 -4.91
N GLN A 143 20.81 20.32 -3.60
CA GLN A 143 21.19 19.08 -2.94
C GLN A 143 20.14 18.64 -1.92
N LEU A 144 20.15 17.35 -1.62
CA LEU A 144 19.44 16.77 -0.48
C LEU A 144 20.43 16.55 0.65
N ARG A 145 20.10 17.06 1.83
CA ARG A 145 20.89 16.91 3.04
C ARG A 145 20.25 15.86 3.93
N VAL A 146 21.05 14.90 4.38
CA VAL A 146 20.63 13.86 5.33
C VAL A 146 21.44 13.92 6.62
N ARG A 147 20.73 14.00 7.75
CA ARG A 147 21.34 14.14 9.08
C ARG A 147 21.38 12.82 9.82
N ARG A 148 22.54 12.53 10.40
CA ARG A 148 22.71 11.46 11.39
C ARG A 148 22.48 12.01 12.80
N LYS A 149 21.98 11.18 13.72
CA LYS A 149 21.79 11.55 15.14
C LYS A 149 23.05 11.46 16.00
N SER A 150 24.12 10.79 15.55
CA SER A 150 25.37 10.62 16.31
C SER A 150 26.31 11.83 16.25
N LYS A 151 26.92 12.21 17.39
CA LYS A 151 27.92 13.29 17.45
C LYS A 151 29.34 12.80 17.14
N PRO A 152 30.17 13.60 16.45
CA PRO A 152 29.87 14.86 15.76
C PRO A 152 29.21 14.60 14.40
N ALA A 153 27.97 15.06 14.15
CA ALA A 153 27.25 14.81 12.90
C ALA A 153 27.54 15.87 11.83
N HIS A 154 28.46 15.60 10.90
CA HIS A 154 28.41 16.31 9.62
C HIS A 154 27.30 15.68 8.77
N PRO A 155 26.31 16.46 8.31
CA PRO A 155 25.30 15.94 7.39
C PRO A 155 25.93 15.45 6.09
N ARG A 156 25.41 14.36 5.53
CA ARG A 156 25.78 13.95 4.18
C ARG A 156 24.97 14.78 3.18
N GLN A 157 25.58 15.05 2.04
CA GLN A 157 24.97 15.74 0.91
C GLN A 157 24.86 14.75 -0.23
N GLU A 158 23.66 14.63 -0.79
CA GLU A 158 23.37 13.84 -1.98
C GLU A 158 22.88 14.81 -3.07
N PRO A 159 23.16 14.52 -4.35
CA PRO A 159 22.68 15.37 -5.44
C PRO A 159 21.15 15.35 -5.49
N LEU A 160 20.55 16.46 -5.94
CA LEU A 160 19.16 16.45 -6.37
C LEU A 160 19.02 15.68 -7.69
N GLY A 161 17.83 15.21 -8.03
CA GLY A 161 17.58 14.54 -9.31
C GLY A 161 17.84 13.03 -9.28
N LEU A 162 17.95 12.43 -8.10
CA LEU A 162 18.09 10.98 -7.94
C LEU A 162 16.86 10.24 -8.46
N ASN A 163 17.05 9.03 -8.96
CA ASN A 163 15.94 8.15 -9.37
C ASN A 163 15.33 7.36 -8.20
N HIS A 164 15.62 7.72 -6.95
CA HIS A 164 15.14 7.10 -5.72
C HIS A 164 15.14 8.13 -4.59
N THR A 165 14.41 7.86 -3.50
CA THR A 165 14.37 8.74 -2.33
C THR A 165 15.47 8.39 -1.33
N LEU A 166 15.91 9.37 -0.53
CA LEU A 166 16.79 9.10 0.60
C LEU A 166 16.06 8.26 1.67
N LEU A 167 14.74 8.37 1.74
CA LEU A 167 13.92 7.50 2.59
C LEU A 167 14.06 6.03 2.19
N SER A 168 14.02 5.69 0.90
CA SER A 168 14.08 4.28 0.44
C SER A 168 15.49 3.70 0.40
N ASP A 169 16.52 4.56 0.49
CA ASP A 169 17.92 4.15 0.43
C ASP A 169 18.38 3.46 1.73
N GLN A 170 18.76 2.18 1.60
CA GLN A 170 19.20 1.33 2.69
C GLN A 170 20.53 1.78 3.33
N ARG A 171 21.30 2.67 2.68
CA ARG A 171 22.49 3.29 3.28
C ARG A 171 22.16 4.17 4.48
N PHE A 172 20.93 4.69 4.56
CA PHE A 172 20.44 5.54 5.65
C PHE A 172 19.52 4.77 6.58
N SER A 173 20.11 3.80 7.29
CA SER A 173 19.39 2.85 8.15
C SER A 173 20.00 2.76 9.55
N GLY A 174 19.29 2.12 10.47
CA GLY A 174 19.78 1.85 11.82
C GLY A 174 19.76 3.05 12.78
N VAL A 175 20.50 2.95 13.88
CA VAL A 175 20.39 3.88 15.04
C VAL A 175 20.75 5.33 14.66
N ASP A 176 21.73 5.50 13.77
CA ASP A 176 22.18 6.82 13.31
C ASP A 176 21.13 7.55 12.46
N TYR A 177 20.28 6.79 11.76
CA TYR A 177 19.23 7.28 10.86
C TYR A 177 17.84 6.86 11.33
N ARG A 178 17.65 6.79 12.66
CA ARG A 178 16.45 6.24 13.29
C ARG A 178 15.13 6.81 12.75
N ASP A 179 15.07 8.09 12.43
CA ASP A 179 13.83 8.72 11.94
C ASP A 179 13.48 8.28 10.51
N ILE A 180 14.50 8.09 9.67
CA ILE A 180 14.38 7.54 8.32
C ILE A 180 13.95 6.08 8.40
N GLU A 181 14.67 5.27 9.18
CA GLU A 181 14.37 3.85 9.40
C GLU A 181 12.92 3.64 9.87
N ARG A 182 12.48 4.40 10.88
CA ARG A 182 11.12 4.31 11.41
C ARG A 182 10.07 4.69 10.38
N SER A 183 10.32 5.75 9.62
CA SER A 183 9.36 6.24 8.62
C SER A 183 9.26 5.27 7.44
N ARG A 184 10.40 4.72 6.98
CA ARG A 184 10.44 3.66 5.96
C ARG A 184 9.69 2.42 6.43
N ALA A 185 9.99 1.93 7.64
CA ALA A 185 9.33 0.75 8.20
C ALA A 185 7.82 0.95 8.41
N GLU A 186 7.37 2.16 8.71
CA GLU A 186 5.95 2.50 8.75
C GLU A 186 5.31 2.43 7.37
N LEU A 187 5.93 3.02 6.34
CA LEU A 187 5.44 2.98 4.96
C LEU A 187 5.44 1.55 4.39
N GLU A 188 6.45 0.74 4.73
CA GLU A 188 6.54 -0.68 4.33
C GLU A 188 5.41 -1.53 4.93
N ARG A 189 4.78 -1.07 6.01
CA ARG A 189 3.67 -1.75 6.67
C ARG A 189 2.31 -1.30 6.17
N TRP A 190 2.22 -0.45 5.15
CA TRP A 190 0.93 -0.10 4.54
C TRP A 190 0.48 -1.22 3.60
N ARG A 191 -0.81 -1.57 3.67
CA ARG A 191 -1.43 -2.60 2.83
C ARG A 191 -2.62 -1.99 2.11
N ILE A 192 -2.60 -2.05 0.79
CA ILE A 192 -3.65 -1.52 -0.08
C ILE A 192 -4.14 -2.68 -0.94
N HIS A 193 -5.45 -2.92 -0.94
CA HIS A 193 -6.06 -4.04 -1.65
C HIS A 193 -7.13 -3.55 -2.63
N TYR A 194 -7.00 -3.99 -3.88
CA TYR A 194 -7.96 -3.79 -4.96
C TYR A 194 -8.75 -5.07 -5.29
N LEU A 195 -8.26 -6.23 -4.85
CA LEU A 195 -8.83 -7.57 -5.01
C LEU A 195 -9.38 -7.87 -6.42
N ASP A 196 -8.64 -8.69 -7.17
CA ASP A 196 -9.09 -9.24 -8.44
C ASP A 196 -9.40 -10.74 -8.29
N PRO A 197 -10.66 -11.08 -7.93
CA PRO A 197 -11.07 -12.48 -7.81
C PRO A 197 -11.15 -13.19 -9.16
N ARG A 198 -11.13 -12.45 -10.28
CA ARG A 198 -11.32 -13.04 -11.60
C ARG A 198 -10.05 -13.68 -12.12
N VAL A 199 -8.93 -12.96 -12.02
CA VAL A 199 -7.63 -13.40 -12.54
C VAL A 199 -6.62 -13.61 -11.42
N ALA A 200 -6.28 -12.56 -10.66
CA ALA A 200 -5.18 -12.61 -9.69
C ALA A 200 -5.35 -13.67 -8.60
N MET A 201 -6.50 -13.68 -7.91
CA MET A 201 -6.74 -14.60 -6.78
C MET A 201 -6.92 -16.07 -7.21
N ARG A 202 -7.08 -16.33 -8.51
CA ARG A 202 -7.17 -17.67 -9.09
C ARG A 202 -5.84 -18.14 -9.68
N SER A 203 -4.82 -17.28 -9.67
CA SER A 203 -3.51 -17.64 -10.19
C SER A 203 -2.87 -18.74 -9.33
N ALA A 204 -2.32 -19.75 -9.99
CA ALA A 204 -1.58 -20.79 -9.31
C ALA A 204 -0.23 -20.22 -8.85
N LYS A 205 0.09 -20.39 -7.56
CA LYS A 205 1.34 -19.93 -6.95
C LYS A 205 2.04 -21.07 -6.24
N SER A 206 3.36 -21.09 -6.31
CA SER A 206 4.17 -21.97 -5.46
C SER A 206 4.18 -21.44 -4.02
N PRO A 207 4.54 -22.30 -3.04
CA PRO A 207 4.82 -21.85 -1.68
C PRO A 207 5.85 -20.70 -1.68
N ALA A 208 5.58 -19.66 -0.89
CA ALA A 208 6.42 -18.47 -0.82
C ALA A 208 6.36 -17.82 0.57
N ASP A 209 7.44 -17.12 0.96
CA ASP A 209 7.54 -16.38 2.23
C ASP A 209 6.78 -15.05 2.16
N VAL A 210 5.45 -15.13 2.02
CA VAL A 210 4.57 -13.96 1.93
C VAL A 210 3.97 -13.64 3.30
N ARG A 211 3.75 -12.35 3.59
CA ARG A 211 3.14 -11.85 4.84
C ARG A 211 1.80 -11.13 4.61
N ASP A 212 1.37 -11.12 3.36
CA ASP A 212 0.17 -10.45 2.89
C ASP A 212 -0.39 -11.22 1.70
N ILE A 213 -1.67 -11.01 1.38
CA ILE A 213 -2.32 -11.68 0.25
C ILE A 213 -1.99 -11.03 -1.10
N GLY A 214 -1.26 -9.91 -1.11
CA GLY A 214 -0.96 -9.16 -2.32
C GLY A 214 -2.00 -8.06 -2.60
N VAL A 215 -1.64 -7.14 -3.48
CA VAL A 215 -2.47 -5.97 -3.81
C VAL A 215 -3.76 -6.39 -4.53
N LEU A 216 -3.66 -7.41 -5.39
CA LEU A 216 -4.78 -7.98 -6.13
C LEU A 216 -5.30 -9.27 -5.50
N GLY A 217 -4.70 -9.72 -4.39
CA GLY A 217 -5.00 -11.01 -3.76
C GLY A 217 -4.29 -12.20 -4.41
N GLU A 218 -3.28 -11.94 -5.27
CA GLU A 218 -2.53 -12.94 -6.02
C GLU A 218 -1.74 -13.93 -5.15
N ASP A 219 -1.46 -13.58 -3.90
CA ASP A 219 -0.69 -14.38 -2.95
C ASP A 219 -1.56 -14.98 -1.85
N ILE A 220 -2.89 -15.00 -2.02
CA ILE A 220 -3.81 -15.54 -1.02
C ILE A 220 -3.55 -17.03 -0.71
N ALA A 221 -3.19 -17.84 -1.70
CA ALA A 221 -2.85 -19.25 -1.50
C ALA A 221 -1.57 -19.43 -0.67
N PRO A 222 -0.40 -18.87 -1.04
CA PRO A 222 0.81 -18.96 -0.22
C PRO A 222 0.65 -18.32 1.15
N PHE A 223 -0.13 -17.23 1.27
CA PHE A 223 -0.46 -16.63 2.55
C PHE A 223 -1.21 -17.60 3.48
N LEU A 224 -2.30 -18.20 3.00
CA LEU A 224 -3.09 -19.15 3.79
C LEU A 224 -2.31 -20.42 4.13
N TYR A 225 -1.49 -20.91 3.20
CA TYR A 225 -0.62 -22.07 3.43
C TYR A 225 0.38 -21.80 4.56
N ARG A 226 1.06 -20.65 4.52
CA ARG A 226 1.96 -20.21 5.61
C ARG A 226 1.21 -20.02 6.93
N LEU A 227 0.06 -19.34 6.89
CA LEU A 227 -0.75 -19.09 8.08
C LEU A 227 -1.16 -20.40 8.77
N ARG A 228 -1.54 -21.42 7.99
CA ARG A 228 -1.84 -22.76 8.53
C ARG A 228 -0.62 -23.40 9.21
N GLY A 229 0.56 -23.25 8.62
CA GLY A 229 1.80 -23.82 9.16
C GLY A 229 2.35 -23.10 10.40
N GLU A 230 2.23 -21.77 10.47
CA GLU A 230 2.80 -20.97 11.57
C GLU A 230 1.78 -20.66 12.69
N ASP A 231 0.49 -20.49 12.38
CA ASP A 231 -0.57 -20.17 13.36
C ASP A 231 -1.91 -20.81 12.96
N GLU A 232 -2.02 -22.12 13.25
CA GLU A 232 -3.22 -22.91 12.95
C GLU A 232 -4.50 -22.35 13.61
N LYS A 233 -4.38 -21.68 14.77
CA LYS A 233 -5.53 -21.05 15.44
C LYS A 233 -6.10 -19.91 14.60
N ARG A 234 -5.24 -19.07 14.01
CA ARG A 234 -5.67 -18.01 13.10
C ARG A 234 -6.20 -18.55 11.79
N PHE A 235 -5.57 -19.58 11.23
CA PHE A 235 -6.12 -20.26 10.05
C PHE A 235 -7.53 -20.81 10.34
N ALA A 236 -7.73 -21.47 11.48
CA ALA A 236 -9.05 -21.92 11.92
C ALA A 236 -10.04 -20.75 12.15
N ALA A 237 -9.58 -19.57 12.57
CA ALA A 237 -10.41 -18.36 12.64
C ALA A 237 -10.86 -17.90 11.24
N VAL A 238 -9.99 -17.94 10.22
CA VAL A 238 -10.37 -17.68 8.82
C VAL A 238 -11.50 -18.61 8.39
N LYS A 239 -11.37 -19.92 8.65
CA LYS A 239 -12.42 -20.91 8.30
C LYS A 239 -13.75 -20.60 8.99
N ARG A 240 -13.71 -20.33 10.30
CA ARG A 240 -14.91 -20.02 11.10
C ARG A 240 -15.59 -18.75 10.60
N THR A 241 -14.84 -17.69 10.36
CA THR A 241 -15.37 -16.42 9.85
C THR A 241 -15.95 -16.60 8.45
N LEU A 242 -15.24 -17.28 7.55
CA LEU A 242 -15.74 -17.55 6.19
C LEU A 242 -17.07 -18.33 6.23
N ARG A 243 -17.15 -19.39 7.03
CA ARG A 243 -18.39 -20.18 7.22
C ARG A 243 -19.52 -19.36 7.82
N SER A 244 -19.21 -18.45 8.75
CA SER A 244 -20.21 -17.54 9.32
C SER A 244 -20.75 -16.55 8.27
N LEU A 245 -19.90 -16.08 7.35
CA LEU A 245 -20.27 -15.12 6.31
C LEU A 245 -20.93 -15.78 5.09
N ILE A 246 -20.57 -17.04 4.82
CA ILE A 246 -21.05 -17.84 3.70
C ILE A 246 -21.45 -19.22 4.23
N PRO A 247 -22.69 -19.39 4.70
CA PRO A 247 -23.15 -20.64 5.33
C PRO A 247 -23.06 -21.89 4.44
N SER A 248 -22.99 -21.73 3.11
CA SER A 248 -22.76 -22.84 2.18
C SER A 248 -21.32 -23.36 2.19
N VAL A 249 -20.37 -22.66 2.83
CA VAL A 249 -19.00 -23.12 3.03
C VAL A 249 -18.92 -23.99 4.28
N GLU A 250 -18.56 -25.26 4.09
CA GLU A 250 -18.42 -26.25 5.15
C GLU A 250 -16.98 -26.30 5.68
N ASP A 251 -16.00 -26.24 4.78
CA ASP A 251 -14.56 -26.26 5.11
C ASP A 251 -13.72 -25.51 4.06
N LEU A 252 -12.47 -25.21 4.43
CA LEU A 252 -11.46 -24.56 3.61
C LEU A 252 -10.11 -25.26 3.84
N THR A 253 -9.48 -25.72 2.76
CA THR A 253 -8.11 -26.24 2.77
C THR A 253 -7.23 -25.55 1.74
N VAL A 254 -5.92 -25.57 1.96
CA VAL A 254 -4.92 -25.06 1.04
C VAL A 254 -3.76 -26.03 1.04
N ASP A 255 -3.56 -26.75 -0.06
CA ASP A 255 -2.62 -27.86 -0.11
C ASP A 255 -1.65 -27.72 -1.29
N LEU A 256 -0.44 -28.25 -1.12
CA LEU A 256 0.56 -28.28 -2.17
C LEU A 256 0.26 -29.45 -3.10
N ASP A 257 -0.01 -29.15 -4.37
CA ASP A 257 0.03 -30.15 -5.43
C ASP A 257 1.51 -30.47 -5.71
N GLU A 258 1.99 -31.59 -5.19
CA GLU A 258 3.39 -32.03 -5.33
C GLU A 258 3.81 -32.26 -6.80
N ARG A 259 2.85 -32.55 -7.70
CA ARG A 259 3.15 -32.75 -9.12
C ARG A 259 3.31 -31.42 -9.85
N ARG A 260 2.52 -30.42 -9.50
CA ARG A 260 2.54 -29.10 -10.13
C ARG A 260 3.46 -28.11 -9.42
N GLY A 261 3.82 -28.35 -8.16
CA GLY A 261 4.58 -27.42 -7.34
C GLY A 261 3.79 -26.14 -6.98
N THR A 262 2.46 -26.22 -7.03
CA THR A 262 1.56 -25.07 -6.81
C THR A 262 0.56 -25.36 -5.69
N LEU A 263 0.13 -24.31 -5.01
CA LEU A 263 -0.88 -24.37 -3.97
C LEU A 263 -2.28 -24.30 -4.56
N ASP A 264 -3.13 -25.24 -4.16
CA ASP A 264 -4.54 -25.28 -4.53
C ASP A 264 -5.39 -24.99 -3.29
N ILE A 265 -6.21 -23.95 -3.37
CA ILE A 265 -7.25 -23.66 -2.38
C ILE A 265 -8.49 -24.48 -2.74
N GLN A 266 -9.00 -25.25 -1.79
CA GLN A 266 -10.24 -26.02 -1.91
C GLN A 266 -11.27 -25.53 -0.89
N VAL A 267 -12.49 -25.34 -1.34
CA VAL A 267 -13.64 -24.95 -0.50
C VAL A 267 -14.69 -26.04 -0.61
N ARG A 268 -15.04 -26.66 0.52
CA ARG A 268 -16.11 -27.65 0.57
C ARG A 268 -17.47 -26.97 0.66
N GLN A 269 -18.37 -27.28 -0.27
CA GLN A 269 -19.75 -26.78 -0.30
C GLN A 269 -20.71 -27.89 -0.73
N TYR A 270 -21.82 -28.05 -0.01
CA TYR A 270 -22.84 -29.06 -0.31
C TYR A 270 -22.23 -30.48 -0.42
N GLY A 271 -21.30 -30.81 0.46
CA GLY A 271 -20.57 -32.08 0.47
C GLY A 271 -19.55 -32.30 -0.67
N SER A 272 -19.29 -31.31 -1.53
CA SER A 272 -18.33 -31.40 -2.64
C SER A 272 -17.18 -30.40 -2.50
N ASP A 273 -15.97 -30.78 -2.92
CA ASP A 273 -14.79 -29.90 -2.90
C ASP A 273 -14.66 -29.13 -4.21
N PHE A 274 -14.57 -27.81 -4.11
CA PHE A 274 -14.41 -26.91 -5.26
C PHE A 274 -13.10 -26.14 -5.17
N SER A 275 -12.34 -26.16 -6.25
CA SER A 275 -11.13 -25.35 -6.39
C SER A 275 -11.47 -23.86 -6.43
N SER A 276 -10.60 -23.01 -5.86
CA SER A 276 -10.70 -21.55 -5.99
C SER A 276 -10.85 -21.05 -7.42
N ARG A 277 -10.37 -21.84 -8.41
CA ARG A 277 -10.51 -21.57 -9.84
C ARG A 277 -11.97 -21.46 -10.31
N ILE A 278 -12.91 -22.13 -9.64
CA ILE A 278 -14.31 -22.22 -10.08
C ILE A 278 -15.32 -21.72 -9.05
N ILE A 279 -14.90 -21.40 -7.82
CA ILE A 279 -15.82 -20.80 -6.83
C ILE A 279 -16.19 -19.36 -7.21
N SER A 280 -17.33 -18.90 -6.69
CA SER A 280 -17.86 -17.57 -6.97
C SER A 280 -16.92 -16.45 -6.51
N GLU A 281 -16.87 -15.36 -7.26
CA GLU A 281 -16.00 -14.21 -6.96
C GLU A 281 -16.32 -13.58 -5.60
N GLY A 282 -17.60 -13.52 -5.23
CA GLY A 282 -18.01 -13.07 -3.90
C GLY A 282 -17.47 -13.96 -2.77
N THR A 283 -17.28 -15.26 -2.99
CA THR A 283 -16.64 -16.15 -2.01
C THR A 283 -15.15 -15.86 -1.87
N LEU A 284 -14.46 -15.65 -2.99
CA LEU A 284 -13.04 -15.28 -2.98
C LEU A 284 -12.81 -13.94 -2.26
N ARG A 285 -13.61 -12.91 -2.55
CA ARG A 285 -13.51 -11.61 -1.88
C ARG A 285 -13.72 -11.73 -0.38
N VAL A 286 -14.74 -12.47 0.05
CA VAL A 286 -14.98 -12.70 1.49
C VAL A 286 -13.83 -13.50 2.13
N LEU A 287 -13.28 -14.49 1.44
CA LEU A 287 -12.09 -15.22 1.88
C LEU A 287 -10.88 -14.29 2.06
N ALA A 288 -10.63 -13.38 1.11
CA ALA A 288 -9.58 -12.36 1.22
C ALA A 288 -9.78 -11.46 2.45
N LEU A 289 -11.00 -10.97 2.67
CA LEU A 289 -11.32 -10.16 3.86
C LEU A 289 -11.10 -10.94 5.17
N CYS A 290 -11.48 -12.22 5.21
CA CYS A 290 -11.20 -13.09 6.37
C CYS A 290 -9.70 -13.30 6.59
N ALA A 291 -8.94 -13.51 5.51
CA ALA A 291 -7.50 -13.70 5.54
C ALA A 291 -6.78 -12.44 6.05
N ILE A 292 -7.14 -11.26 5.54
CA ILE A 292 -6.62 -9.97 6.01
C ILE A 292 -6.98 -9.77 7.49
N GLY A 293 -8.23 -10.06 7.88
CA GLY A 293 -8.67 -9.89 9.25
C GLY A 293 -7.99 -10.80 10.26
N ALA A 294 -7.52 -11.97 9.84
CA ALA A 294 -6.76 -12.88 10.68
C ALA A 294 -5.23 -12.66 10.62
N ASN A 295 -4.73 -11.74 9.77
CA ASN A 295 -3.30 -11.63 9.46
C ASN A 295 -2.43 -11.26 10.70
N PRO A 296 -1.54 -12.14 11.18
CA PRO A 296 -0.60 -11.84 12.27
C PRO A 296 0.48 -10.83 11.91
N TRP A 297 0.79 -10.71 10.62
CA TRP A 297 1.80 -9.82 10.08
C TRP A 297 1.18 -8.52 9.54
N GLY A 298 -0.03 -8.19 10.01
CA GLY A 298 -0.84 -7.07 9.54
C GLY A 298 -0.11 -5.72 9.55
N GLY A 299 -0.60 -4.85 8.69
CA GLY A 299 -0.05 -3.52 8.46
C GLY A 299 -0.39 -2.49 9.52
N SER A 300 0.31 -1.35 9.50
CA SER A 300 -0.05 -0.15 10.30
C SER A 300 -1.16 0.69 9.66
N LEU A 301 -1.50 0.38 8.40
CA LEU A 301 -2.60 0.90 7.61
C LEU A 301 -3.08 -0.20 6.68
N VAL A 302 -4.39 -0.42 6.63
CA VAL A 302 -5.06 -1.31 5.67
C VAL A 302 -6.09 -0.47 4.94
N ALA A 303 -6.08 -0.50 3.60
CA ALA A 303 -7.01 0.26 2.78
C ALA A 303 -7.58 -0.60 1.65
N PHE A 304 -8.84 -0.35 1.32
CA PHE A 304 -9.62 -1.14 0.37
C PHE A 304 -10.25 -0.24 -0.69
N GLU A 305 -10.24 -0.70 -1.95
CA GLU A 305 -11.14 -0.16 -2.98
C GLU A 305 -12.35 -1.08 -3.09
N GLU A 306 -13.55 -0.49 -2.99
CA GLU A 306 -14.85 -1.17 -3.17
C GLU A 306 -14.93 -2.55 -2.49
N PRO A 307 -14.72 -2.66 -1.17
CA PRO A 307 -14.75 -3.93 -0.45
C PRO A 307 -16.10 -4.67 -0.57
N GLU A 308 -17.17 -3.96 -0.92
CA GLU A 308 -18.51 -4.48 -1.16
C GLU A 308 -18.72 -5.13 -2.54
N ASN A 309 -17.86 -4.81 -3.51
CA ASN A 309 -18.11 -5.17 -4.91
C ASN A 309 -18.20 -6.69 -5.10
N GLY A 310 -19.17 -7.15 -5.90
CA GLY A 310 -19.40 -8.58 -6.15
C GLY A 310 -19.93 -9.38 -4.96
N VAL A 311 -20.28 -8.73 -3.84
CA VAL A 311 -20.87 -9.39 -2.66
C VAL A 311 -22.39 -9.15 -2.62
N HIS A 312 -23.13 -10.19 -2.25
CA HIS A 312 -24.59 -10.11 -2.12
C HIS A 312 -25.01 -9.05 -1.07
N PRO A 313 -25.96 -8.14 -1.37
CA PRO A 313 -26.32 -7.01 -0.49
C PRO A 313 -26.64 -7.36 0.97
N ARG A 314 -27.29 -8.50 1.21
CA ARG A 314 -27.57 -9.02 2.57
C ARG A 314 -26.32 -9.25 3.44
N ARG A 315 -25.10 -9.20 2.87
CA ARG A 315 -23.83 -9.42 3.58
C ARG A 315 -23.03 -8.13 3.80
N LEU A 316 -23.51 -6.97 3.32
CA LEU A 316 -22.80 -5.69 3.46
C LEU A 316 -22.61 -5.30 4.93
N GLU A 317 -23.63 -5.52 5.77
CA GLU A 317 -23.52 -5.26 7.21
C GLU A 317 -22.40 -6.10 7.85
N LEU A 318 -22.23 -7.34 7.41
CA LEU A 318 -21.18 -8.21 7.93
C LEU A 318 -19.79 -7.76 7.49
N ILE A 319 -19.64 -7.30 6.25
CA ILE A 319 -18.40 -6.69 5.77
C ILE A 319 -18.07 -5.44 6.60
N ALA A 320 -19.05 -4.56 6.81
CA ALA A 320 -18.87 -3.37 7.61
C ALA A 320 -18.43 -3.70 9.05
N ARG A 321 -19.04 -4.71 9.69
CA ARG A 321 -18.63 -5.20 11.01
C ARG A 321 -17.20 -5.75 11.01
N LEU A 322 -16.83 -6.53 9.99
CA LEU A 322 -15.47 -7.07 9.84
C LEU A 322 -14.45 -5.93 9.68
N LEU A 323 -14.70 -4.96 8.79
CA LEU A 323 -13.83 -3.80 8.60
C LEU A 323 -13.72 -2.94 9.86
N THR A 324 -14.82 -2.76 10.59
CA THR A 324 -14.82 -2.02 11.86
C THR A 324 -13.99 -2.74 12.92
N SER A 325 -14.01 -4.07 12.94
CA SER A 325 -13.20 -4.86 13.88
C SER A 325 -11.68 -4.79 13.64
N LEU A 326 -11.27 -4.25 12.48
CA LEU A 326 -9.86 -4.04 12.13
C LEU A 326 -9.31 -2.67 12.56
N ALA A 327 -10.16 -1.75 13.02
CA ALA A 327 -9.80 -0.38 13.41
C ALA A 327 -9.59 -0.21 14.94
#